data_AF-A0A2A2S5J5-F1
#
_entry.id   AF-A0A2A2S5J5-F1
#
_cell.length_a   1.000
_cell.length_b   1.000
_cell.length_c   1.000
_cell.angle_alpha   90.00
_cell.angle_beta   90.00
_cell.angle_gamma   90.00
#
_symmetry.space_group_name_H-M   'P 1'
#
loop_
_entity.id
_entity.type
_entity.pdbx_description
1 polymer ?
#
loop_
_entity_poly.entity_id
_entity_poly.type
_entity_poly.pdbx_seq_one_letter_code
_entity_poly.pdbx_strand_id
1 'polypeptide(L)' 'MAQQFEATLTGSDTTVDGWVTETGNGIYTFKAIDDSLELTIAKNEHGYWERIGGSEPYFSAWVEELAEQISINKTTV' A
#
# COMPACT_ATOMS: atom_id res chain seq x y z
N MET A 1 -5.32 11.79 -13.17
CA MET A 1 -4.39 10.75 -13.66
C MET A 1 -4.17 9.82 -12.49
N ALA A 2 -4.40 8.51 -12.63
CA ALA A 2 -4.05 7.57 -11.57
C ALA A 2 -2.53 7.51 -11.49
N GLN A 3 -1.97 7.75 -10.30
CA GLN A 3 -0.53 7.62 -10.08
C GLN A 3 -0.27 6.18 -9.66
N GLN A 4 0.59 5.49 -10.42
CA GLN A 4 1.00 4.11 -10.13
C GLN A 4 2.51 4.06 -9.96
N PHE A 5 2.97 3.31 -8.96
CA PHE A 5 4.39 3.10 -8.69
C PHE A 5 4.65 1.69 -8.13
N GLU A 6 5.91 1.26 -8.20
CA GLU A 6 6.36 -0.03 -7.68
C GLU A 6 6.57 0.06 -6.16
N ALA A 7 6.19 -0.99 -5.44
CA ALA A 7 6.41 -1.10 -4.01
C ALA A 7 6.71 -2.55 -3.63
N THR A 8 7.39 -2.72 -2.51
CA THR A 8 7.69 -4.02 -1.93
C THR A 8 7.21 -4.03 -0.48
N LEU A 9 6.42 -5.04 -0.11
CA LEU A 9 5.98 -5.25 1.26
C LEU A 9 6.78 -6.39 1.90
N THR A 10 7.30 -6.16 3.10
CA THR A 10 8.07 -7.17 3.84
C THR A 10 7.11 -8.04 4.67
N GLY A 11 7.00 -9.33 4.33
CA GLY A 11 6.32 -10.33 5.14
C GLY A 11 7.23 -10.92 6.23
N SER A 12 6.69 -11.83 7.04
CA SER A 12 7.47 -12.47 8.12
C SER A 12 8.61 -13.37 7.61
N ASP A 13 8.49 -13.94 6.41
CA ASP A 13 9.44 -14.90 5.84
C ASP A 13 9.95 -14.45 4.46
N THR A 14 9.13 -13.72 3.70
CA THR A 14 9.42 -13.30 2.32
C THR A 14 8.98 -11.86 2.05
N THR A 15 9.60 -11.22 1.06
CA THR A 15 9.10 -9.97 0.49
C THR A 15 8.02 -10.25 -0.57
N VAL A 16 7.14 -9.28 -0.77
CA VAL A 16 6.07 -9.32 -1.76
C VAL A 16 6.16 -8.07 -2.63
N ASP A 17 6.57 -8.25 -3.88
CA ASP A 17 6.65 -7.16 -4.86
C ASP A 17 5.29 -6.92 -5.51
N GLY A 18 4.97 -5.65 -5.73
CA GLY A 18 3.67 -5.24 -6.24
C GLY A 18 3.64 -3.84 -6.81
N TRP A 19 2.45 -3.48 -7.26
CA TRP A 19 2.13 -2.17 -7.79
C TRP A 19 1.14 -1.47 -6.88
N VAL A 20 1.40 -0.20 -6.59
CA VAL A 20 0.50 0.66 -5.83
C VAL A 20 -0.21 1.57 -6.80
N THR A 21 -1.55 1.58 -6.74
CA THR A 21 -2.39 2.46 -7.55
C THR A 21 -3.13 3.44 -6.64
N GLU A 22 -2.99 4.74 -6.90
CA GLU A 22 -3.83 5.78 -6.30
C GLU A 22 -5.15 5.90 -7.07
N THR A 23 -6.24 5.44 -6.48
CA THR A 23 -7.59 5.47 -7.07
C THR A 23 -8.28 6.84 -6.89
N GLY A 24 -7.67 7.74 -6.11
CA GLY A 24 -8.21 9.06 -5.77
C GLY A 24 -8.69 9.14 -4.33
N ASN A 25 -8.95 10.36 -3.84
CA ASN A 25 -9.34 10.63 -2.44
C ASN A 25 -8.38 10.09 -1.37
N GLY A 26 -7.09 9.94 -1.69
CA GLY A 26 -6.10 9.41 -0.73
C GLY A 26 -6.26 7.91 -0.45
N ILE A 27 -6.89 7.17 -1.36
CA ILE A 27 -7.00 5.71 -1.32
C ILE A 27 -5.91 5.10 -2.20
N TYR A 28 -5.16 4.15 -1.63
CA TYR A 28 -4.08 3.44 -2.30
C TYR A 28 -4.34 1.95 -2.21
N THR A 29 -4.24 1.28 -3.34
CA THR A 29 -4.32 -0.18 -3.42
C THR A 29 -2.99 -0.71 -3.89
N PHE A 30 -2.34 -1.48 -3.03
CA PHE A 30 -1.22 -2.35 -3.37
C PHE A 30 -1.76 -3.67 -3.90
N LYS A 31 -1.22 -4.12 -5.04
CA LYS A 31 -1.50 -5.42 -5.62
C LYS A 31 -0.20 -6.13 -5.98
N ALA A 32 0.00 -7.33 -5.43
CA ALA A 32 1.17 -8.15 -5.70
C ALA A 32 1.21 -8.58 -7.17
N ILE A 33 2.42 -8.69 -7.72
CA ILE A 33 2.64 -9.14 -9.11
C ILE A 33 2.16 -10.59 -9.30
N ASP A 34 2.32 -11.42 -8.27
CA ASP A 34 1.90 -12.82 -8.23
C ASP A 34 0.40 -13.00 -7.89
N ASP A 35 -0.36 -11.91 -7.73
CA ASP A 35 -1.77 -11.92 -7.31
C ASP A 35 -2.02 -12.51 -5.90
N SER A 36 -0.95 -12.92 -5.19
CA SER A 36 -1.01 -13.50 -3.84
C SER A 36 -1.46 -12.53 -2.73
N LEU A 37 -1.36 -11.21 -2.94
CA LEU A 37 -1.69 -10.21 -1.93
C LEU A 37 -2.32 -8.96 -2.57
N GLU A 38 -3.39 -8.48 -1.95
CA GLU A 38 -3.96 -7.16 -2.20
C GLU A 38 -4.11 -6.45 -0.86
N LEU A 39 -3.76 -5.16 -0.80
CA LEU A 39 -3.90 -4.34 0.40
C LEU A 39 -4.40 -2.96 0.00
N THR A 40 -5.56 -2.55 0.52
CA THR A 40 -6.08 -1.21 0.30
C THR A 40 -6.02 -0.40 1.60
N ILE A 41 -5.38 0.75 1.56
CA ILE A 41 -5.24 1.68 2.68
C ILE A 41 -5.78 3.07 2.35
N ALA A 42 -6.22 3.77 3.39
CA ALA A 42 -6.61 5.17 3.32
C ALA A 42 -6.23 5.90 4.61
N LYS A 43 -6.19 7.23 4.56
CA LYS A 43 -6.10 8.05 5.77
C LYS A 43 -7.47 8.21 6.42
N ASN A 44 -7.52 8.05 7.73
CA ASN A 44 -8.73 8.31 8.51
C ASN A 44 -8.91 9.79 8.86
N GLU A 45 -9.96 10.09 9.63
CA GLU A 45 -10.30 11.45 10.06
C GLU A 45 -9.19 12.14 10.86
N HIS A 46 -8.30 11.36 11.48
CA HIS A 46 -7.14 11.86 12.23
C HIS A 46 -5.86 11.94 11.39
N GLY A 47 -5.92 11.55 10.12
CA GLY A 47 -4.78 11.57 9.19
C GLY A 47 -3.83 10.37 9.30
N TYR A 48 -4.17 9.35 10.09
CA TYR A 48 -3.41 8.10 10.19
C TYR A 48 -3.82 7.14 9.08
N TRP A 49 -2.84 6.38 8.58
CA TRP A 49 -3.08 5.32 7.60
C TRP A 49 -3.71 4.11 8.28
N GLU A 50 -4.75 3.58 7.66
CA GLU A 50 -5.40 2.33 8.09
C GLU A 50 -5.76 1.46 6.90
N ARG A 51 -5.78 0.14 7.13
CA ARG A 51 -6.30 -0.82 6.16
C ARG A 51 -7.82 -0.68 6.08
N ILE A 52 -8.32 -0.50 4.87
CA ILE A 52 -9.76 -0.45 4.56
C ILE A 52 -10.23 -1.62 3.70
N GLY A 53 -9.31 -2.47 3.21
CA GLY A 53 -9.63 -3.67 2.43
C GLY A 53 -8.41 -4.48 2.00
N GLY A 54 -8.65 -5.55 1.23
CA GLY A 54 -7.60 -6.42 0.67
C GLY A 54 -7.64 -7.86 1.18
N SER A 55 -6.69 -8.66 0.70
CA SER A 55 -6.57 -10.11 0.94
C SER A 55 -6.11 -10.47 2.35
N GLU A 56 -6.33 -11.72 2.73
CA GLU A 56 -5.79 -12.35 3.93
C GLU A 56 -4.76 -13.42 3.53
N PRO A 57 -3.70 -13.66 4.33
CA PRO A 57 -3.43 -13.11 5.66
C PRO A 57 -2.96 -11.65 5.64
N TYR A 58 -3.15 -10.94 6.74
CA TYR A 58 -2.78 -9.53 6.88
C TYR A 58 -1.77 -9.31 8.01
N PHE A 59 -0.74 -8.53 7.72
CA PHE A 59 0.22 -8.04 8.70
C PHE A 59 0.07 -6.53 8.88
N SER A 60 -0.10 -6.08 10.12
CA SER A 60 -0.30 -4.67 10.44
C SER A 60 0.86 -3.78 10.00
N ALA A 61 2.09 -4.30 10.04
CA ALA A 61 3.28 -3.59 9.59
C ALA A 61 3.20 -3.17 8.11
N TRP A 62 2.46 -3.90 7.27
CA TRP A 62 2.34 -3.53 5.85
C TRP A 62 1.68 -2.17 5.63
N VAL A 63 0.79 -1.73 6.52
CA VAL A 63 0.19 -0.40 6.39
C VAL A 63 1.23 0.68 6.61
N GLU A 64 2.11 0.51 7.60
CA GLU A 64 3.18 1.45 7.92
C GLU A 64 4.21 1.49 6.78
N GLU A 65 4.68 0.33 6.33
CA GLU A 65 5.65 0.19 5.23
C GLU A 65 5.12 0.81 3.92
N LEU A 66 3.84 0.57 3.60
CA LEU A 66 3.21 1.12 2.39
C LEU A 66 3.04 2.64 2.50
N ALA A 67 2.67 3.14 3.68
CA ALA A 67 2.53 4.57 3.95
C ALA A 67 3.85 5.33 3.78
N GLU A 68 4.96 4.75 4.22
CA GLU A 68 6.30 5.31 4.03
C GLU A 68 6.65 5.40 2.54
N GLN A 69 6.43 4.32 1.78
CA GLN A 69 6.69 4.29 0.34
C GLN A 69 5.82 5.30 -0.44
N ILE A 70 4.54 5.47 -0.09
CA ILE A 70 3.68 6.52 -0.66
C ILE A 70 4.28 7.90 -0.40
N SER A 71 4.75 8.15 0.82
CA SER A 71 5.30 9.45 1.21
C SER A 71 6.58 9.78 0.45
N ILE A 72 7.46 8.78 0.25
CA ILE A 72 8.70 8.92 -0.54
C ILE A 72 8.38 9.24 -2.01
N ASN A 73 7.48 8.46 -2.63
CA ASN A 73 7.12 8.64 -4.03
C ASN A 73 6.42 9.97 -4.30
N LYS A 74 5.62 10.47 -3.34
CA LYS A 74 4.99 11.81 -3.46
C LYS A 74 5.92 12.99 -3.26
N THR A 75 7.07 12.80 -2.60
CA THR A 75 8.03 13.89 -2.34
C THR A 75 8.98 14.14 -3.53
N THR A 76 8.99 13.26 -4.53
CA THR A 76 9.91 13.36 -5.69
C THR A 76 9.33 14.23 -6.82
N VAL A 77 8.77 15.40 -6.50
CA VAL A 77 8.24 16.39 -7.47
C VAL A 77 8.76 17.80 -7.23
#